data_AF-A0A5P8MT64-F1
#
_entry.id   AF-A0A5P8MT64-F1
#
_cell.length_a   1.000
_cell.length_b   1.000
_cell.length_c   1.000
_cell.angle_alpha   90.00
_cell.angle_beta   90.00
_cell.angle_gamma   90.00
#
_symmetry.space_group_name_H-M   'P 1'
#
loop_
_entity.id
_entity.type
_entity.pdbx_description
1 polymer ?
#
loop_
_entity_poly.entity_id
_entity_poly.type
_entity_poly.pdbx_seq_one_letter_code
_entity_poly.pdbx_strand_id
1 'polypeptide(L)'
;MVTLPSDLPDQIGVENRTQLLHDFGAFMTLWSEFEIVLEIAIARLAEMKPLAASIVLGGLSFGNKPSILYSLLVEAGEQSKIEPVKALINHARRNALVHGTPATEDDYSNFAFIKRDIKDRYRVSRAEFTAAQFHEHFLEFRRLHLAAADALNISGDDIEDYAKAGRFGQQGT
;
A
#
# COMPACT_ATOMS: atom_id res chain seq x y z
N MET A 1 31.99 -32.47 -18.68
CA MET A 1 32.29 -31.36 -17.76
C MET A 1 31.31 -30.26 -18.11
N VAL A 2 30.29 -30.02 -17.28
CA VAL A 2 29.35 -28.91 -17.51
C VAL A 2 30.02 -27.67 -16.94
N THR A 3 30.47 -26.78 -17.81
CA THR A 3 30.89 -25.43 -17.42
C THR A 3 29.64 -24.67 -16.98
N LEU A 4 29.57 -24.31 -15.70
CA LEU A 4 28.59 -23.33 -15.24
C LEU A 4 28.84 -22.02 -16.01
N PRO A 5 27.79 -21.30 -16.45
CA PRO A 5 27.96 -19.99 -17.06
C PRO A 5 28.77 -19.10 -16.11
N SER A 6 29.73 -18.34 -16.64
CA SER A 6 30.51 -17.33 -15.91
C SER A 6 29.69 -16.15 -15.38
N ASP A 7 28.38 -16.20 -15.61
CA ASP A 7 27.46 -15.08 -15.55
C ASP A 7 26.74 -15.09 -14.20
N LEU A 8 27.51 -15.33 -13.12
CA LEU A 8 26.99 -15.03 -11.80
C LEU A 8 26.71 -13.53 -11.76
N PRO A 9 25.49 -13.12 -11.36
CA PRO A 9 25.15 -11.71 -11.26
C PRO A 9 26.21 -11.04 -10.39
N ASP A 10 26.70 -9.89 -10.85
CA ASP A 10 27.71 -9.17 -10.09
C ASP A 10 27.17 -8.84 -8.69
N GLN A 11 28.09 -8.67 -7.75
CA GLN A 11 27.71 -8.42 -6.35
C GLN A 11 26.77 -7.21 -6.22
N ILE A 12 26.92 -6.22 -7.10
CA ILE A 12 26.11 -5.00 -7.16
C ILE A 12 24.65 -5.32 -7.52
N GLY A 13 24.42 -6.17 -8.52
CA GLY A 13 23.08 -6.61 -8.91
C GLY A 13 22.35 -7.36 -7.79
N VAL A 14 23.07 -8.21 -7.05
CA VAL A 14 22.51 -8.91 -5.88
C VAL A 14 22.13 -7.93 -4.75
N GLU A 15 22.99 -6.94 -4.49
CA GLU A 15 22.72 -5.87 -3.50
C GLU A 15 21.50 -5.03 -3.91
N ASN A 16 21.42 -4.61 -5.19
CA ASN A 16 20.29 -3.87 -5.74
C ASN A 16 18.97 -4.64 -5.61
N ARG A 17 18.97 -5.93 -5.95
CA ARG A 17 17.79 -6.79 -5.80
C ARG A 17 17.37 -6.94 -4.34
N THR A 18 18.33 -7.09 -3.44
CA THR A 18 18.05 -7.21 -2.00
C THR A 18 17.42 -5.94 -1.46
N GLN A 19 17.98 -4.77 -1.80
CA GLN A 19 17.43 -3.48 -1.40
C GLN A 19 16.01 -3.27 -1.92
N LEU A 20 15.77 -3.56 -3.21
CA LEU A 20 14.43 -3.41 -3.78
C LEU A 20 13.40 -4.34 -3.13
N LEU A 21 13.75 -5.61 -2.88
CA LEU A 21 12.84 -6.55 -2.24
C LEU A 21 12.54 -6.15 -0.79
N HIS A 22 13.55 -5.64 -0.07
CA HIS A 22 13.36 -5.08 1.27
C HIS A 22 12.37 -3.91 1.25
N ASP A 23 12.61 -2.92 0.40
CA ASP A 23 11.77 -1.71 0.32
C ASP A 23 10.37 -2.05 -0.20
N PHE A 24 10.24 -3.03 -1.10
CA PHE A 24 8.95 -3.51 -1.56
C PHE A 24 8.17 -4.19 -0.44
N GLY A 25 8.83 -5.02 0.39
CA GLY A 25 8.22 -5.60 1.58
C GLY A 25 7.73 -4.53 2.56
N ALA A 26 8.56 -3.52 2.83
CA ALA A 26 8.20 -2.40 3.70
C ALA A 26 7.04 -1.56 3.13
N PHE A 27 7.04 -1.30 1.81
CA PHE A 27 5.94 -0.65 1.11
C PHE A 27 4.64 -1.45 1.25
N MET A 28 4.67 -2.76 1.07
CA MET A 28 3.47 -3.61 1.20
C MET A 28 2.89 -3.57 2.61
N THR A 29 3.74 -3.58 3.65
CA THR A 29 3.31 -3.44 5.05
C THR A 29 2.61 -2.09 5.28
N LEU A 30 3.24 -0.99 4.90
CA LEU A 30 2.67 0.36 5.06
C LEU A 30 1.40 0.55 4.21
N TRP A 31 1.33 -0.06 3.03
CA TRP A 31 0.13 -0.04 2.21
C TRP A 31 -1.04 -0.75 2.93
N SER A 32 -0.80 -1.94 3.48
CA SER A 32 -1.81 -2.67 4.25
C SER A 32 -2.25 -1.91 5.49
N GLU A 33 -1.31 -1.26 6.19
CA GLU A 33 -1.60 -0.38 7.32
C GLU A 33 -2.50 0.79 6.90
N PHE A 34 -2.19 1.45 5.79
CA PHE A 34 -3.01 2.54 5.27
C PHE A 34 -4.44 2.12 4.93
N GLU A 35 -4.66 0.90 4.44
CA GLU A 35 -6.03 0.40 4.25
C GLU A 35 -6.81 0.35 5.57
N ILE A 36 -6.16 -0.02 6.68
CA ILE A 36 -6.76 0.01 8.02
C ILE A 36 -7.00 1.45 8.49
N VAL A 37 -6.06 2.37 8.23
CA VAL A 37 -6.23 3.81 8.53
C VAL A 37 -7.49 4.37 7.87
N LEU A 38 -7.74 4.03 6.59
CA LEU A 38 -8.97 4.45 5.91
C LEU A 38 -10.22 3.86 6.58
N GLU A 39 -10.17 2.59 6.99
CA GLU A 39 -11.29 1.94 7.65
C GLU A 39 -11.63 2.56 9.00
N ILE A 40 -10.62 2.86 9.82
CA ILE A 40 -10.78 3.52 11.12
C ILE A 40 -11.39 4.91 10.92
N ALA A 41 -10.88 5.69 9.95
CA ALA A 41 -11.40 7.02 9.67
C ALA A 41 -12.88 6.99 9.26
N ILE A 42 -13.25 6.07 8.36
CA ILE A 42 -14.64 5.87 7.94
C ILE A 42 -15.49 5.42 9.13
N ALA A 43 -15.01 4.47 9.93
CA ALA A 43 -15.73 3.95 11.09
C ALA A 43 -16.04 5.06 12.11
N ARG A 44 -15.07 5.94 12.40
CA ARG A 44 -15.24 7.08 13.31
C ARG A 44 -16.27 8.08 12.78
N LEU A 45 -16.15 8.48 11.51
CA LEU A 45 -17.06 9.45 10.90
C LEU A 45 -18.49 8.92 10.72
N ALA A 46 -18.66 7.62 10.50
CA ALA A 46 -19.95 6.95 10.34
C ALA A 46 -20.47 6.31 11.65
N GLU A 47 -19.82 6.58 12.79
CA GLU A 47 -20.18 6.07 14.12
C GLU A 47 -20.34 4.53 14.18
N MET A 48 -19.53 3.81 13.40
CA MET A 48 -19.56 2.35 13.33
C MET A 48 -18.76 1.72 14.47
N LYS A 49 -19.28 0.64 15.05
CA LYS A 49 -18.48 -0.23 15.93
C LYS A 49 -17.33 -0.87 15.12
N PRO A 50 -16.11 -1.01 15.68
CA PRO A 50 -14.95 -1.52 14.94
C PRO A 50 -15.17 -2.86 14.21
N LEU A 51 -15.80 -3.84 14.88
CA LEU A 51 -16.12 -5.13 14.24
C LEU A 51 -17.08 -4.98 13.06
N ALA A 52 -18.11 -4.14 13.19
CA ALA A 52 -19.06 -3.90 12.11
C ALA A 52 -18.39 -3.19 10.92
N ALA A 53 -17.52 -2.22 11.21
CA ALA A 53 -16.71 -1.55 10.18
C ALA A 53 -15.81 -2.55 9.46
N SER A 54 -15.10 -3.43 10.18
CA SER A 54 -14.21 -4.43 9.57
C SER A 54 -14.97 -5.40 8.67
N ILE A 55 -16.15 -5.85 9.07
CA ILE A 55 -17.02 -6.72 8.24
C ILE A 55 -17.45 -6.00 6.96
N VAL A 56 -17.96 -4.77 7.08
CA VAL A 56 -18.52 -4.03 5.94
C VAL A 56 -17.41 -3.54 5.01
N LEU A 57 -16.42 -2.84 5.55
CA LEU A 57 -15.36 -2.18 4.80
C LEU A 57 -14.33 -3.17 4.26
N GLY A 58 -14.05 -4.27 4.99
CA GLY A 58 -13.18 -5.35 4.51
C GLY A 58 -13.70 -6.04 3.25
N GLY A 59 -15.02 -6.02 3.02
CA GLY A 59 -15.65 -6.53 1.79
C GLY A 59 -15.60 -5.57 0.60
N LEU A 60 -15.20 -4.31 0.80
CA LEU A 60 -15.17 -3.30 -0.26
C LEU A 60 -13.85 -3.31 -1.01
N SER A 61 -13.93 -3.07 -2.33
CA SER A 61 -12.73 -2.77 -3.11
C SER A 61 -12.04 -1.51 -2.59
N PHE A 62 -10.70 -1.47 -2.64
CA PHE A 62 -9.93 -0.32 -2.17
C PHE A 62 -10.47 0.99 -2.74
N GLY A 63 -10.77 1.08 -4.05
CA GLY A 63 -11.23 2.32 -4.68
C GLY A 63 -12.52 2.91 -4.07
N ASN A 64 -13.37 2.08 -3.46
CA ASN A 64 -14.60 2.56 -2.82
C ASN A 64 -14.31 3.24 -1.46
N LYS A 65 -13.28 2.80 -0.72
CA LYS A 65 -12.99 3.33 0.63
C LYS A 65 -12.61 4.82 0.60
N PRO A 66 -11.64 5.30 -0.22
CA PRO A 66 -11.35 6.72 -0.35
C PRO A 66 -12.57 7.54 -0.79
N SER A 67 -13.39 7.02 -1.71
CA SER A 67 -14.60 7.72 -2.15
C SER A 67 -15.59 7.93 -1.01
N ILE A 68 -15.80 6.91 -0.16
CA ILE A 68 -16.66 7.01 1.03
C ILE A 68 -16.07 8.00 2.02
N LEU A 69 -14.77 7.87 2.32
CA LEU A 69 -14.07 8.75 3.26
C LEU A 69 -14.17 10.21 2.84
N TYR A 70 -13.95 10.52 1.55
CA TYR A 70 -14.02 11.91 1.06
C TYR A 70 -15.41 12.51 1.23
N SER A 71 -16.47 11.75 0.94
CA SER A 71 -17.84 12.20 1.16
C SER A 71 -18.12 12.48 2.64
N LEU A 72 -17.68 11.60 3.54
CA LEU A 72 -17.85 11.78 4.99
C LEU A 72 -17.05 12.98 5.52
N LEU A 73 -15.82 13.20 5.04
CA LEU A 73 -15.00 14.36 5.40
C LEU A 73 -15.64 15.67 4.92
N VAL A 74 -16.26 15.68 3.74
CA VAL A 74 -16.99 16.86 3.24
C VAL A 74 -18.19 17.16 4.12
N GLU A 75 -18.98 16.15 4.47
CA GLU A 75 -20.15 16.29 5.35
C GLU A 75 -19.76 16.79 6.75
N ALA A 76 -18.64 16.29 7.28
CA ALA A 76 -18.11 16.70 8.59
C ALA A 76 -17.41 18.07 8.60
N GLY A 77 -17.26 18.74 7.44
CA GLY A 77 -16.53 20.01 7.35
C GLY A 77 -15.02 19.89 7.50
N GLU A 78 -14.45 18.71 7.23
CA GLU A 78 -13.03 18.38 7.39
C GLU A 78 -12.30 18.20 6.04
N GLN A 79 -12.67 19.00 5.03
CA GLN A 79 -12.16 18.84 3.66
C GLN A 79 -10.63 18.98 3.55
N SER A 80 -9.99 19.69 4.50
CA SER A 80 -8.53 19.84 4.56
C SER A 80 -7.79 18.49 4.71
N LYS A 81 -8.44 17.46 5.25
CA LYS A 81 -7.86 16.12 5.43
C LYS A 81 -7.81 15.30 4.14
N ILE A 82 -8.51 15.72 3.08
CA ILE A 82 -8.63 14.97 1.83
C ILE A 82 -7.30 14.96 1.06
N GLU A 83 -6.60 16.10 1.01
CA GLU A 83 -5.42 16.24 0.14
C GLU A 83 -4.25 15.34 0.57
N PRO A 84 -3.89 15.21 1.87
CA PRO A 84 -2.88 14.24 2.31
C PRO A 84 -3.19 12.79 1.89
N VAL A 85 -4.46 12.38 2.02
CA VAL A 85 -4.93 11.04 1.62
C VAL A 85 -4.84 10.85 0.11
N LYS A 86 -5.25 11.84 -0.69
CA LYS A 86 -5.13 11.82 -2.15
C LYS A 86 -3.67 11.76 -2.60
N ALA A 87 -2.80 12.57 -2.00
CA ALA A 87 -1.38 12.61 -2.31
C ALA A 87 -0.73 11.23 -2.12
N LEU A 88 -1.01 10.56 -0.99
CA LEU A 88 -0.53 9.21 -0.74
C LEU A 88 -1.03 8.20 -1.78
N ILE A 89 -2.34 8.18 -2.05
CA ILE A 89 -2.96 7.24 -3.01
C ILE A 89 -2.38 7.42 -4.42
N ASN A 90 -2.23 8.67 -4.86
CA ASN A 90 -1.69 8.99 -6.18
C ASN A 90 -0.21 8.61 -6.27
N HIS A 91 0.56 8.86 -5.22
CA HIS A 91 1.98 8.50 -5.16
C HIS A 91 2.18 6.99 -5.16
N ALA A 92 1.37 6.23 -4.41
CA ALA A 92 1.55 4.79 -4.19
C ALA A 92 1.70 3.95 -5.45
N ARG A 93 1.19 4.42 -6.60
CA ARG A 93 1.13 3.65 -7.87
C ARG A 93 0.63 2.22 -7.66
N ARG A 94 -0.26 2.03 -6.69
CA ARG A 94 -0.63 0.73 -6.12
C ARG A 94 -1.05 -0.29 -7.18
N ASN A 95 -1.79 0.16 -8.19
CA ASN A 95 -2.20 -0.73 -9.26
C ASN A 95 -1.02 -1.41 -9.97
N ALA A 96 0.08 -0.70 -10.20
CA ALA A 96 1.27 -1.30 -10.80
C ALA A 96 2.02 -2.15 -9.77
N LEU A 97 2.25 -1.64 -8.55
CA LEU A 97 3.11 -2.32 -7.57
C LEU A 97 2.47 -3.55 -6.91
N VAL A 98 1.18 -3.50 -6.58
CA VAL A 98 0.46 -4.57 -5.86
C VAL A 98 -0.14 -5.62 -6.81
N HIS A 99 -0.43 -5.23 -8.06
CA HIS A 99 -1.04 -6.13 -9.05
C HIS A 99 -0.18 -6.40 -10.28
N GLY A 100 1.01 -5.79 -10.36
CA GLY A 100 1.97 -6.09 -11.40
C GLY A 100 2.72 -7.37 -11.11
N THR A 101 3.06 -8.11 -12.17
CA THR A 101 4.04 -9.18 -12.10
C THR A 101 5.43 -8.55 -12.08
N PRO A 102 6.26 -8.82 -11.05
CA PRO A 102 7.64 -8.34 -11.04
C PRO A 102 8.45 -9.04 -12.12
N ALA A 103 9.27 -8.27 -12.82
CA ALA A 103 10.24 -8.73 -13.81
C ALA A 103 11.54 -7.95 -13.58
N THR A 104 12.68 -8.57 -13.87
CA THR A 104 13.99 -7.95 -13.73
C THR A 104 14.82 -8.22 -14.98
N GLU A 105 15.76 -7.35 -15.27
CA GLU A 105 16.86 -7.65 -16.19
C GLU A 105 17.80 -8.71 -15.57
N ASP A 106 18.59 -9.39 -16.41
CA ASP A 106 19.47 -10.48 -15.97
C ASP A 106 20.54 -10.00 -14.98
N ASP A 107 20.91 -8.72 -15.05
CA ASP A 107 21.91 -8.06 -14.18
C ASP A 107 21.30 -7.41 -12.92
N TYR A 108 19.97 -7.48 -12.74
CA TYR A 108 19.25 -6.82 -11.64
C TYR A 108 19.47 -5.31 -11.50
N SER A 109 19.83 -4.62 -12.59
CA SER A 109 19.96 -3.15 -12.58
C SER A 109 18.59 -2.46 -12.64
N ASN A 110 17.64 -3.04 -13.37
CA ASN A 110 16.29 -2.53 -13.55
C ASN A 110 15.20 -3.56 -13.20
N PHE A 111 14.13 -3.05 -12.62
CA PHE A 111 12.98 -3.81 -12.15
C PHE A 111 11.72 -3.21 -12.75
N ALA A 112 10.83 -4.08 -13.21
CA ALA A 112 9.57 -3.71 -13.82
C ALA A 112 8.41 -4.41 -13.14
N PHE A 113 7.33 -3.67 -12.91
CA PHE A 113 6.04 -4.21 -12.47
C PHE A 113 5.07 -4.15 -13.63
N ILE A 114 4.76 -5.31 -14.21
CA ILE A 114 3.95 -5.42 -15.42
C ILE A 114 2.52 -5.79 -15.05
N LYS A 115 1.58 -4.86 -15.23
CA LYS A 115 0.16 -5.08 -15.00
C LYS A 115 -0.58 -5.25 -16.32
N ARG A 116 -1.43 -6.27 -16.39
CA ARG A 116 -2.40 -6.51 -17.47
C ARG A 116 -3.79 -6.05 -17.01
N ASP A 117 -4.50 -5.31 -17.85
CA ASP A 117 -5.87 -4.83 -17.61
C ASP A 117 -6.77 -5.20 -18.80
N ILE A 118 -8.01 -5.62 -18.52
CA ILE A 118 -8.98 -6.12 -19.51
C ILE A 118 -10.30 -5.33 -19.47
N LYS A 119 -10.44 -4.30 -18.61
CA LYS A 119 -11.75 -3.68 -18.32
C LYS A 119 -12.53 -3.20 -19.56
N ASP A 120 -11.85 -2.53 -20.50
CA ASP A 120 -12.46 -2.06 -21.76
C ASP A 120 -11.77 -2.64 -23.01
N ARG A 121 -10.44 -2.80 -22.92
CA ARG A 121 -9.58 -3.40 -23.94
C ARG A 121 -8.38 -4.00 -23.24
N TYR A 122 -7.76 -5.02 -23.83
CA TYR A 122 -6.50 -5.54 -23.32
C TYR A 122 -5.43 -4.44 -23.35
N ARG A 123 -4.92 -4.05 -22.18
CA ARG A 123 -3.82 -3.10 -22.01
C ARG A 123 -2.76 -3.70 -21.11
N VAL A 124 -1.50 -3.45 -21.46
CA VAL A 124 -0.36 -3.72 -20.59
C VAL A 124 0.19 -2.38 -20.12
N SER A 125 0.39 -2.24 -18.82
CA SER A 125 1.07 -1.10 -18.20
C SER A 125 2.30 -1.59 -17.47
N ARG A 126 3.35 -0.78 -17.46
CA ARG A 126 4.65 -1.12 -16.91
C ARG A 126 5.13 0.05 -16.04
N ALA A 127 5.55 -0.25 -14.82
CA ALA A 127 6.23 0.71 -13.95
C ALA A 127 7.66 0.21 -13.72
N GLU A 128 8.65 1.03 -14.04
CA GLU A 128 10.06 0.66 -13.97
C GLU A 128 10.78 1.45 -12.90
N PHE A 129 11.70 0.78 -12.22
CA PHE A 129 12.53 1.34 -11.17
C PHE A 129 13.91 0.67 -11.18
N THR A 130 14.94 1.47 -10.94
CA THR A 130 16.18 0.99 -10.32
C THR A 130 15.96 0.82 -8.81
N ALA A 131 16.86 0.10 -8.13
CA ALA A 131 16.80 -0.04 -6.67
C ALA A 131 16.79 1.34 -5.96
N ALA A 132 17.64 2.27 -6.38
CA ALA A 132 17.69 3.62 -5.81
C ALA A 132 16.39 4.42 -6.05
N GLN A 133 15.81 4.34 -7.26
CA GLN A 133 14.53 5.00 -7.54
C GLN A 133 13.38 4.42 -6.71
N PHE A 134 13.38 3.10 -6.49
CA PHE A 134 12.37 2.46 -5.66
C PHE A 134 12.54 2.83 -4.18
N HIS A 135 13.78 2.96 -3.72
CA HIS A 135 14.08 3.43 -2.36
C HIS A 135 13.52 4.84 -2.11
N GLU A 136 13.80 5.79 -2.99
CA GLU A 136 13.25 7.16 -2.90
C GLU A 136 11.72 7.16 -2.97
N HIS A 137 11.15 6.32 -3.84
CA HIS A 137 9.71 6.13 -3.93
C HIS A 137 9.10 5.66 -2.60
N PHE A 138 9.73 4.67 -1.95
CA PHE A 138 9.34 4.15 -0.65
C PHE A 138 9.46 5.20 0.46
N LEU A 139 10.58 5.93 0.53
CA LEU A 139 10.77 6.98 1.54
C LEU A 139 9.69 8.06 1.44
N GLU A 140 9.37 8.50 0.22
CA GLU A 140 8.30 9.46 -0.01
C GLU A 140 6.92 8.87 0.32
N PHE A 141 6.68 7.60 -0.03
CA PHE A 141 5.46 6.91 0.35
C PHE A 141 5.29 6.85 1.87
N ARG A 142 6.35 6.52 2.62
CA ARG A 142 6.35 6.53 4.10
C ARG A 142 6.07 7.92 4.66
N ARG A 143 6.66 8.97 4.09
CA ARG A 143 6.40 10.35 4.52
C ARG A 143 4.94 10.74 4.31
N LEU A 144 4.38 10.42 3.14
CA LEU A 144 2.97 10.67 2.81
C LEU A 144 2.02 9.82 3.66
N HIS A 145 2.42 8.59 4.02
CA HIS A 145 1.68 7.70 4.91
C HIS A 145 1.47 8.36 6.28
N LEU A 146 2.57 8.82 6.89
CA LEU A 146 2.53 9.52 8.18
C LEU A 146 1.67 10.78 8.09
N ALA A 147 1.84 11.59 7.04
CA ALA A 147 1.04 12.80 6.85
C ALA A 147 -0.46 12.52 6.70
N ALA A 148 -0.84 11.42 6.04
CA ALA A 148 -2.24 11.02 5.90
C ALA A 148 -2.82 10.51 7.23
N ALA A 149 -2.08 9.69 7.98
CA ALA A 149 -2.50 9.21 9.29
C ALA A 149 -2.64 10.36 10.31
N ASP A 150 -1.67 11.28 10.34
CA ASP A 150 -1.70 12.48 11.18
C ASP A 150 -2.90 13.37 10.83
N ALA A 151 -3.15 13.62 9.53
CA ALA A 151 -4.30 14.40 9.10
C ALA A 151 -5.64 13.79 9.55
N LEU A 152 -5.72 12.46 9.62
CA LEU A 152 -6.90 11.72 10.07
C LEU A 152 -6.93 11.51 11.60
N ASN A 153 -5.91 11.98 12.33
CA ASN A 153 -5.72 11.74 13.77
C ASN A 153 -5.78 10.24 14.13
N ILE A 154 -5.06 9.41 13.38
CA ILE A 154 -4.99 7.96 13.61
C ILE A 154 -3.58 7.60 14.05
N SER A 155 -3.46 7.00 15.23
CA SER A 155 -2.20 6.55 15.81
C SER A 155 -1.90 5.08 15.49
N GLY A 156 -0.68 4.63 15.82
CA GLY A 156 -0.35 3.19 15.79
C GLY A 156 -1.22 2.35 16.73
N ASP A 157 -1.56 2.89 17.90
CA ASP A 157 -2.42 2.21 18.87
C ASP A 157 -3.84 2.00 18.32
N ASP A 158 -4.37 3.00 17.59
CA ASP A 158 -5.69 2.88 16.93
C ASP A 158 -5.72 1.73 15.92
N ILE A 159 -4.64 1.57 15.15
CA ILE A 159 -4.47 0.50 14.17
C ILE A 159 -4.41 -0.85 14.87
N GLU A 160 -3.61 -0.97 15.93
CA GLU A 160 -3.47 -2.20 16.70
C GLU A 160 -4.79 -2.61 17.36
N ASP A 161 -5.52 -1.66 17.94
CA ASP A 161 -6.82 -1.90 18.57
C ASP A 161 -7.88 -2.32 17.54
N TYR A 162 -7.93 -1.65 16.40
CA TYR A 162 -8.85 -2.01 15.31
C TYR A 162 -8.56 -3.41 14.76
N ALA A 163 -7.29 -3.77 14.56
CA ALA A 163 -6.88 -5.10 14.10
C ALA A 163 -7.25 -6.20 15.12
N LYS A 164 -7.24 -5.90 16.42
CA LYS A 164 -7.64 -6.83 17.49
C LYS A 164 -9.15 -6.95 17.68
N ALA A 165 -9.94 -5.98 17.23
CA ALA A 165 -11.39 -5.94 17.44
C ALA A 165 -12.15 -7.13 16.82
N GLY A 166 -11.52 -7.87 15.89
CA GLY A 166 -12.02 -9.11 15.30
C GLY A 166 -11.89 -10.38 16.15
N ARG A 167 -11.34 -10.31 17.38
CA ARG A 167 -11.22 -11.49 18.25
C ARG A 167 -12.59 -11.94 18.78
N PHE A 168 -13.28 -12.77 17.98
CA PHE A 168 -14.40 -13.56 18.44
C PHE A 168 -13.95 -14.50 19.56
N GLY A 169 -14.50 -14.33 20.77
CA GLY A 169 -14.56 -15.41 21.76
C GLY A 169 -13.44 -15.55 22.80
N GLN A 170 -12.61 -14.53 23.05
CA GLN A 170 -11.76 -14.50 24.26
C GLN A 170 -12.20 -13.40 25.23
N GLN A 171 -13.46 -13.43 25.63
CA GLN A 171 -13.81 -12.95 26.95
C GLN A 171 -13.74 -14.17 27.86
N GLY A 172 -12.78 -14.16 28.79
CA GLY A 172 -12.54 -15.25 29.72
C GLY A 172 -13.81 -15.64 30.47
N THR A 173 -14.11 -16.93 30.40
CA THR A 173 -14.75 -17.67 31.50
C THR A 173 -13.66 -18.34 32.30
#